data_AF-A0A3D9D2X9-F1
#
_entry.id   AF-A0A3D9D2X9-F1
#
_cell.length_a   1.000
_cell.length_b   1.000
_cell.length_c   1.000
_cell.angle_alpha   90.00
_cell.angle_beta   90.00
_cell.angle_gamma   90.00
#
_symmetry.space_group_name_H-M   'P 1'
#
loop_
_entity.id
_entity.type
_entity.pdbx_description
1 polymer ?
#
loop_
_entity_poly.entity_id
_entity_poly.type
_entity_poly.pdbx_seq_one_letter_code
_entity_poly.pdbx_strand_id
1 'polypeptide(L)'
;MVRIAEHNDWVVYCILGSIFIYIILLSVFQRDSNVKDFLLLKLEDSNNLTPSWLIISIVKCLMTALLLSQFVPIVPKLFSIDVLGFQINKFGFTFLALLSFDVIKNILTFLFYSSIGSGKNLKGLTLVSSKFYFLESIVFIIASFALYFFPVDLVKYFYFIIGMVIFSFFLKNLIYIFHNQSILPEKRYYKFLYICTLQIVPFLVLWKFLFY
;
A
#
# COMPACT_ATOMS: atom_id res chain seq x y z
N MET A 1 3.42 7.41 -37.84
CA MET A 1 2.43 6.54 -37.18
C MET A 1 1.97 7.26 -35.93
N VAL A 2 0.78 7.87 -35.96
CA VAL A 2 0.22 8.60 -34.82
C VAL A 2 -0.16 7.55 -33.77
N ARG A 3 0.50 7.59 -32.62
CA ARG A 3 0.21 6.71 -31.47
C ARG A 3 -1.20 7.08 -31.01
N ILE A 4 -2.20 6.29 -31.39
CA ILE A 4 -3.53 6.38 -30.77
C ILE A 4 -3.28 6.05 -29.30
N ALA A 5 -3.32 7.07 -28.44
CA ALA A 5 -3.21 6.88 -27.01
C ALA A 5 -4.36 5.96 -26.60
N GLU A 6 -4.03 4.75 -26.12
CA GLU A 6 -4.96 4.00 -25.29
C GLU A 6 -5.52 5.00 -24.27
N HIS A 7 -6.85 5.16 -24.22
CA HIS A 7 -7.49 6.10 -23.31
C HIS A 7 -7.22 5.64 -21.89
N ASN A 8 -6.20 6.24 -21.26
CA ASN A 8 -5.83 6.04 -19.86
C ASN A 8 -6.75 6.84 -18.92
N ASP A 9 -7.97 7.19 -19.37
CA ASP A 9 -8.95 7.96 -18.61
C ASP A 9 -9.29 7.29 -17.27
N TRP A 10 -9.33 5.96 -17.27
CA TRP A 10 -9.51 5.17 -16.05
C TRP A 10 -8.38 5.40 -15.03
N VAL A 11 -7.14 5.62 -15.47
CA VAL A 11 -6.00 5.97 -14.61
C VAL A 11 -6.17 7.36 -14.03
N VAL A 12 -6.66 8.32 -14.84
CA VAL A 12 -6.99 9.67 -14.36
C VAL A 12 -8.03 9.58 -13.25
N TYR A 13 -9.09 8.77 -13.41
CA TYR A 13 -10.10 8.57 -12.37
C TYR A 13 -9.50 7.94 -11.10
N CYS A 14 -8.59 6.96 -11.21
CA CYS A 14 -7.94 6.39 -10.05
C CYS A 14 -7.05 7.41 -9.31
N ILE A 15 -6.28 8.23 -10.03
CA ILE A 15 -5.41 9.26 -9.44
C ILE A 15 -6.25 10.36 -8.79
N LEU A 16 -7.19 10.96 -9.51
CA LEU A 16 -8.05 12.02 -8.99
C LEU A 16 -8.92 11.51 -7.84
N GLY A 17 -9.47 10.29 -7.95
CA GLY A 17 -10.21 9.66 -6.88
C GLY A 17 -9.37 9.48 -5.62
N SER A 18 -8.11 9.07 -5.75
CA SER A 18 -7.19 8.93 -4.62
C SER A 18 -6.87 10.26 -3.94
N ILE A 19 -6.62 11.31 -4.73
CA ILE A 19 -6.40 12.67 -4.23
C ILE A 19 -7.64 13.17 -3.49
N PHE A 20 -8.83 13.00 -4.08
CA PHE A 20 -10.08 13.43 -3.47
C PHE A 20 -10.38 12.68 -2.17
N ILE A 21 -10.13 11.37 -2.13
CA ILE A 21 -10.23 10.56 -0.92
C ILE A 21 -9.27 11.06 0.17
N TYR A 22 -8.06 11.49 -0.19
CA TYR A 22 -7.14 12.09 0.78
C TYR A 22 -7.56 13.46 1.28
N ILE A 23 -8.19 14.29 0.44
CA ILE A 23 -8.82 15.53 0.89
C ILE A 23 -9.92 15.23 1.91
N ILE A 24 -10.81 14.27 1.62
CA ILE A 24 -11.86 13.84 2.55
C ILE A 24 -11.25 13.29 3.85
N LEU A 25 -10.18 12.49 3.76
CA LEU A 25 -9.50 11.94 4.93
C LEU A 25 -8.97 13.05 5.84
N LEU A 26 -8.32 14.06 5.26
CA LEU A 26 -7.75 15.17 6.01
C LEU A 26 -8.82 16.11 6.59
N SER A 27 -9.82 16.48 5.79
CA SER A 27 -10.91 17.37 6.23
C SER A 27 -11.85 16.69 7.22
N VAL A 28 -12.43 15.54 6.85
CA VAL A 28 -13.50 14.90 7.62
C VAL A 28 -12.95 14.05 8.75
N PHE A 29 -12.03 13.13 8.46
CA PHE A 29 -11.58 12.15 9.46
C PHE A 29 -10.52 12.73 10.41
N GLN A 30 -9.69 13.65 9.92
CA GLN A 30 -8.63 14.31 10.69
C GLN A 30 -8.97 15.77 11.08
N ARG A 31 -10.24 16.18 10.97
CA ARG A 31 -10.76 17.49 11.45
C ARG A 31 -10.00 18.69 10.87
N ASP A 32 -10.01 18.80 9.54
CA ASP A 32 -9.37 19.89 8.80
C ASP A 32 -7.86 20.03 9.08
N SER A 33 -7.20 18.89 9.32
CA SER A 33 -5.76 18.79 9.46
C SER A 33 -5.09 18.98 8.11
N ASN A 34 -3.99 19.75 8.07
CA ASN A 34 -3.13 19.76 6.89
C ASN A 34 -2.22 18.51 6.85
N VAL A 35 -1.54 18.30 5.72
CA VAL A 35 -0.58 17.19 5.55
C VAL A 35 0.50 17.20 6.64
N LYS A 36 1.07 18.38 6.93
CA LYS A 36 2.09 18.53 7.98
C LYS A 36 1.57 18.11 9.35
N ASP A 37 0.36 18.56 9.68
CA ASP A 37 -0.26 18.29 10.97
C ASP A 37 -0.56 16.79 11.13
N PHE A 38 -1.03 16.14 10.06
CA PHE A 38 -1.24 14.70 10.03
C PHE A 38 0.06 13.91 10.23
N LEU A 39 1.16 14.33 9.59
CA LEU A 39 2.46 13.68 9.75
C LEU A 39 3.04 13.85 11.16
N LEU A 40 2.76 14.97 11.82
CA LEU A 40 3.21 15.26 13.18
C LEU A 40 2.26 14.75 14.28
N LEU A 41 1.08 14.25 13.91
CA LEU A 41 0.04 13.79 14.84
C LEU A 41 0.56 12.76 15.85
N LYS A 42 0.35 12.99 17.15
CA LYS A 42 0.71 12.03 18.19
C LYS A 42 -0.41 11.00 18.40
N LEU A 43 -0.06 9.86 18.99
CA LEU A 43 -1.02 8.78 19.25
C LEU A 43 -2.17 9.21 20.17
N GLU A 44 -1.87 10.06 21.16
CA GLU A 44 -2.84 10.56 22.15
C GLU A 44 -3.92 11.46 21.51
N ASP A 45 -3.53 12.23 20.49
CA ASP A 45 -4.41 13.15 19.78
C ASP A 45 -5.11 12.49 18.57
N SER A 46 -4.80 11.22 18.30
CA SER A 46 -5.30 10.53 17.12
C SER A 46 -6.76 10.08 17.31
N ASN A 47 -7.67 10.81 16.65
CA ASN A 47 -9.05 10.37 16.46
C ASN A 47 -9.20 9.62 15.14
N ASN A 48 -10.19 8.73 15.06
CA ASN A 48 -10.55 8.02 13.83
C ASN A 48 -9.38 7.22 13.19
N LEU A 49 -8.48 6.68 14.01
CA LEU A 49 -7.28 5.98 13.55
C LEU A 49 -7.61 4.80 12.61
N THR A 50 -8.57 3.96 13.00
CA THR A 50 -8.95 2.76 12.22
C THR A 50 -9.51 3.11 10.83
N PRO A 51 -10.52 4.00 10.69
CA PRO A 51 -11.01 4.36 9.35
C PRO A 51 -9.97 5.11 8.51
N SER A 52 -9.17 6.00 9.11
CA SER A 52 -8.08 6.67 8.37
C SER A 52 -7.05 5.67 7.85
N TRP A 53 -6.64 4.72 8.69
CA TRP A 53 -5.72 3.65 8.29
C TRP A 53 -6.29 2.77 7.18
N LEU A 54 -7.57 2.41 7.26
CA LEU A 54 -8.25 1.61 6.23
C LEU A 54 -8.25 2.33 4.88
N ILE A 55 -8.66 3.60 4.87
CA ILE A 55 -8.71 4.43 3.65
C ILE A 55 -7.32 4.54 3.04
N ILE A 56 -6.30 4.88 3.85
CA ILE A 56 -4.92 5.01 3.38
C ILE A 56 -4.41 3.68 2.80
N SER A 57 -4.70 2.56 3.45
CA SER A 57 -4.28 1.23 2.99
C SER A 57 -4.93 0.85 1.66
N ILE A 58 -6.21 1.18 1.46
CA ILE A 58 -6.91 0.97 0.17
C ILE A 58 -6.28 1.82 -0.92
N VAL A 59 -6.07 3.12 -0.69
CA VAL A 59 -5.44 4.02 -1.68
C VAL A 59 -4.03 3.55 -2.02
N LYS A 60 -3.25 3.12 -1.01
CA LYS A 60 -1.92 2.54 -1.22
C LYS A 60 -1.99 1.28 -2.09
N CYS A 61 -2.94 0.38 -1.85
CA CYS A 61 -3.14 -0.81 -2.70
C CYS A 61 -3.52 -0.42 -4.12
N LEU A 62 -4.40 0.57 -4.29
CA LEU A 62 -4.84 1.06 -5.60
C LEU A 62 -3.67 1.62 -6.41
N MET A 63 -2.86 2.50 -5.82
CA MET A 63 -1.70 3.10 -6.49
C MET A 63 -0.59 2.09 -6.77
N THR A 64 -0.38 1.14 -5.85
CA THR A 64 0.57 0.04 -6.09
C THR A 64 0.09 -0.86 -7.24
N ALA A 65 -1.22 -1.13 -7.31
CA ALA A 65 -1.81 -1.92 -8.39
C ALA A 65 -1.69 -1.23 -9.74
N LEU A 66 -1.92 0.10 -9.81
CA LEU A 66 -1.70 0.88 -11.03
C LEU A 66 -0.27 0.69 -11.55
N LEU A 67 0.73 0.88 -10.68
CA LEU A 67 2.13 0.74 -11.05
C LEU A 67 2.50 -0.67 -11.52
N LEU A 68 2.04 -1.71 -10.83
CA LEU A 68 2.47 -3.09 -11.11
C LEU A 68 1.67 -3.75 -12.24
N SER A 69 0.43 -3.33 -12.47
CA SER A 69 -0.50 -4.04 -13.37
C SER A 69 -0.02 -4.18 -14.81
N GLN A 70 0.73 -3.19 -15.34
CA GLN A 70 1.30 -3.27 -16.69
C GLN A 70 2.36 -4.37 -16.81
N PHE A 71 3.04 -4.70 -15.71
CA PHE A 71 4.15 -5.64 -15.68
C PHE A 71 3.73 -7.06 -15.28
N VAL A 72 2.49 -7.24 -14.82
CA VAL A 72 1.95 -8.57 -14.54
C VAL A 72 1.85 -9.35 -15.86
N PRO A 73 2.51 -10.51 -15.98
CA PRO A 73 2.63 -11.21 -17.26
C PRO A 73 1.27 -11.77 -17.71
N ILE A 74 0.61 -12.54 -16.84
CA ILE A 74 -0.59 -13.31 -17.16
C ILE A 74 -1.57 -13.26 -15.97
N VAL A 75 -2.86 -13.11 -16.24
CA VAL A 75 -3.92 -13.33 -15.25
C VAL A 75 -4.24 -14.82 -15.22
N PRO A 76 -4.13 -15.52 -14.06
CA PRO A 76 -4.41 -16.94 -14.00
C PRO A 76 -5.85 -17.27 -14.43
N LYS A 77 -6.03 -18.39 -15.15
CA LYS A 77 -7.35 -18.83 -15.68
C LYS A 77 -8.42 -19.05 -14.59
N LEU A 78 -8.00 -19.27 -13.34
CA LEU A 78 -8.92 -19.35 -12.20
C LEU A 78 -9.69 -18.04 -11.98
N PHE A 79 -9.12 -16.90 -12.40
CA PHE A 79 -9.69 -15.56 -12.26
C PHE A 79 -10.31 -15.04 -13.57
N SER A 80 -10.26 -15.82 -14.66
CA SER A 80 -10.98 -15.53 -15.91
C SER A 80 -12.40 -16.10 -15.87
N ILE A 81 -13.11 -15.87 -14.77
CA ILE A 81 -14.52 -16.22 -14.63
C ILE A 81 -15.32 -14.99 -15.09
N ASP A 82 -16.13 -15.16 -16.13
CA ASP A 82 -17.08 -14.13 -16.58
C ASP A 82 -18.20 -13.98 -15.55
N VAL A 83 -18.04 -13.05 -14.61
CA VAL A 83 -19.13 -12.67 -13.71
C VAL A 83 -19.88 -11.52 -14.38
N LEU A 84 -21.13 -11.76 -14.79
CA LEU A 84 -22.00 -10.75 -15.42
C LEU A 84 -21.41 -10.13 -16.72
N GLY A 85 -20.56 -10.87 -17.44
CA GLY A 85 -19.88 -10.40 -18.65
C GLY A 85 -18.65 -9.53 -18.40
N PHE A 86 -18.25 -9.33 -17.13
CA PHE A 86 -17.01 -8.63 -16.79
C PHE A 86 -15.87 -9.62 -16.58
N GLN A 87 -14.80 -9.44 -17.35
CA GLN A 87 -13.53 -10.14 -17.14
C GLN A 87 -12.60 -9.33 -16.26
N ILE A 88 -11.96 -10.02 -15.30
CA ILE A 88 -10.93 -9.40 -14.46
C ILE A 88 -9.72 -9.11 -15.34
N ASN A 89 -9.46 -7.83 -15.58
CA ASN A 89 -8.27 -7.37 -16.28
C ASN A 89 -7.01 -7.47 -15.37
N LYS A 90 -5.82 -7.26 -15.95
CA LYS A 90 -4.54 -7.29 -15.20
C LYS A 90 -4.56 -6.37 -13.99
N PHE A 91 -5.17 -5.19 -14.12
CA PHE A 91 -5.31 -4.24 -13.02
C PHE A 91 -6.17 -4.79 -11.88
N GLY A 92 -7.38 -5.28 -12.17
CA GLY A 92 -8.30 -5.83 -11.20
C GLY A 92 -7.71 -7.04 -10.47
N PHE A 93 -7.03 -7.92 -11.21
CA PHE A 93 -6.31 -9.05 -10.61
C PHE A 93 -5.22 -8.56 -9.63
N THR A 94 -4.38 -7.63 -10.06
CA THR A 94 -3.30 -7.06 -9.23
C THR A 94 -3.86 -6.37 -7.99
N PHE A 95 -4.93 -5.58 -8.16
CA PHE A 95 -5.57 -4.85 -7.07
C PHE A 95 -6.20 -5.79 -6.04
N LEU A 96 -6.95 -6.79 -6.48
CA LEU A 96 -7.55 -7.79 -5.59
C LEU A 96 -6.47 -8.60 -4.86
N ALA A 97 -5.42 -9.02 -5.54
CA ALA A 97 -4.30 -9.72 -4.93
C ALA A 97 -3.64 -8.88 -3.81
N LEU A 98 -3.40 -7.59 -4.07
CA LEU A 98 -2.83 -6.66 -3.10
C LEU A 98 -3.76 -6.37 -1.92
N LEU A 99 -5.05 -6.20 -2.17
CA LEU A 99 -6.05 -6.01 -1.11
C LEU A 99 -6.18 -7.24 -0.22
N SER A 100 -6.34 -8.43 -0.81
CA SER A 100 -6.41 -9.68 -0.05
C SER A 100 -5.14 -9.89 0.77
N PHE A 101 -3.98 -9.62 0.18
CA PHE A 101 -2.70 -9.65 0.87
C PHE A 101 -2.67 -8.71 2.08
N ASP A 102 -3.08 -7.45 1.90
CA ASP A 102 -3.05 -6.47 2.99
C ASP A 102 -4.00 -6.87 4.12
N VAL A 103 -5.23 -7.30 3.80
CA VAL A 103 -6.21 -7.79 4.78
C VAL A 103 -5.67 -8.98 5.57
N ILE A 104 -5.14 -10.01 4.90
CA ILE A 104 -4.59 -11.19 5.57
C ILE A 104 -3.42 -10.81 6.47
N LYS A 105 -2.48 -10.01 5.97
CA LYS A 105 -1.33 -9.52 6.74
C LYS A 105 -1.78 -8.75 7.98
N ASN A 106 -2.82 -7.92 7.88
CA ASN A 106 -3.34 -7.13 8.99
C ASN A 106 -4.05 -8.01 10.04
N ILE A 107 -4.81 -9.02 9.62
CA ILE A 107 -5.41 -10.01 10.51
C ILE A 107 -4.31 -10.76 11.28
N LEU A 108 -3.28 -11.25 10.58
CA LEU A 108 -2.18 -11.97 11.21
C LEU A 108 -1.38 -11.06 12.16
N THR A 109 -1.20 -9.79 11.81
CA THR A 109 -0.57 -8.79 12.67
C THR A 109 -1.40 -8.57 13.94
N PHE A 110 -2.71 -8.42 13.81
CA PHE A 110 -3.62 -8.30 14.96
C PHE A 110 -3.55 -9.52 15.88
N LEU A 111 -3.60 -10.74 15.31
CA LEU A 111 -3.49 -11.99 16.07
C LEU A 111 -2.15 -12.11 16.79
N PHE A 112 -1.06 -11.71 16.14
CA PHE A 112 0.29 -11.71 16.72
C PHE A 112 0.43 -10.75 17.91
N TYR A 113 -0.05 -9.52 17.78
CA TYR A 113 0.00 -8.57 18.90
C TYR A 113 -0.95 -8.95 20.04
N SER A 114 -2.08 -9.57 19.73
CA SER A 114 -3.03 -10.10 20.71
C SER A 114 -2.44 -11.28 21.49
N SER A 115 -1.72 -12.19 20.83
CA SER A 115 -1.14 -13.38 21.49
C SER A 115 0.01 -13.05 22.43
N ILE A 116 0.78 -11.99 22.16
CA ILE A 116 1.90 -11.55 23.00
C ILE A 116 1.45 -10.60 24.12
N GLY A 117 0.18 -10.16 24.12
CA GLY A 117 -0.35 -9.21 25.10
C GLY A 117 0.11 -7.76 24.87
N SER A 118 0.63 -7.45 23.68
CA SER A 118 1.18 -6.13 23.31
C SER A 118 0.18 -5.25 22.54
N GLY A 119 -1.13 -5.40 22.77
CA GLY A 119 -2.17 -4.70 22.01
C GLY A 119 -2.08 -3.17 22.03
N LYS A 120 -1.44 -2.57 23.05
CA LYS A 120 -1.19 -1.11 23.11
C LYS A 120 -0.29 -0.64 21.96
N ASN A 121 0.71 -1.44 21.61
CA ASN A 121 1.70 -1.13 20.57
C ASN A 121 1.07 -1.18 19.17
N LEU A 122 -0.03 -1.93 19.01
CA LEU A 122 -0.76 -2.03 17.73
C LEU A 122 -1.30 -0.67 17.27
N LYS A 123 -1.84 0.15 18.18
CA LYS A 123 -2.33 1.50 17.81
C LYS A 123 -1.18 2.39 17.32
N GLY A 124 -0.03 2.35 18.00
CA GLY A 124 1.19 3.04 17.55
C GLY A 124 1.65 2.57 16.17
N LEU A 125 1.64 1.25 15.95
CA LEU A 125 1.97 0.65 14.66
C LEU A 125 1.03 1.12 13.56
N THR A 126 -0.28 1.11 13.81
CA THR A 126 -1.30 1.56 12.86
C THR A 126 -1.09 3.03 12.49
N LEU A 127 -0.82 3.91 13.46
CA LEU A 127 -0.58 5.33 13.20
C LEU A 127 0.67 5.56 12.37
N VAL A 128 1.81 4.99 12.76
CA VAL A 128 3.07 5.17 12.01
C VAL A 128 2.99 4.55 10.63
N SER A 129 2.35 3.39 10.50
CA SER A 129 2.11 2.76 9.20
C SER A 129 1.22 3.62 8.31
N SER A 130 0.18 4.26 8.87
CA SER A 130 -0.71 5.14 8.12
C SER A 130 0.05 6.34 7.55
N LYS A 131 0.91 6.98 8.36
CA LYS A 131 1.75 8.10 7.88
C LYS A 131 2.69 7.66 6.77
N PHE A 132 3.31 6.50 6.93
CA PHE A 132 4.22 5.95 5.93
C PHE A 132 3.49 5.62 4.62
N TYR A 133 2.37 4.90 4.69
CA TYR A 133 1.58 4.52 3.51
C TYR A 133 0.97 5.74 2.81
N PHE A 134 0.64 6.80 3.55
CA PHE A 134 0.18 8.07 2.98
C PHE A 134 1.28 8.77 2.17
N LEU A 135 2.52 8.79 2.66
CA LEU A 135 3.65 9.34 1.89
C LEU A 135 4.02 8.44 0.70
N GLU A 136 4.04 7.13 0.91
CA GLU A 136 4.32 6.15 -0.13
C GLU A 136 3.34 6.25 -1.29
N SER A 137 2.04 6.37 -1.01
CA SER A 137 1.01 6.50 -2.04
C SER A 137 1.13 7.79 -2.84
N ILE A 138 1.54 8.92 -2.23
CA ILE A 138 1.81 10.17 -2.95
C ILE A 138 2.94 9.97 -3.95
N VAL A 139 4.03 9.30 -3.54
CA VAL A 139 5.14 8.96 -4.45
C VAL A 139 4.63 8.05 -5.57
N PHE A 140 3.75 7.09 -5.26
CA PHE A 140 3.19 6.18 -6.26
C PHE A 140 2.20 6.85 -7.20
N ILE A 141 1.50 7.90 -6.78
CA ILE A 141 0.68 8.74 -7.66
C ILE A 141 1.57 9.40 -8.70
N ILE A 142 2.68 10.02 -8.27
CA ILE A 142 3.63 10.70 -9.18
C ILE A 142 4.24 9.68 -10.16
N ALA A 143 4.66 8.52 -9.65
CA ALA A 143 5.20 7.45 -10.50
C ALA A 143 4.14 6.92 -11.49
N SER A 144 2.90 6.71 -11.05
CA SER A 144 1.82 6.26 -11.94
C SER A 144 1.54 7.28 -13.03
N PHE A 145 1.56 8.57 -12.69
CA PHE A 145 1.42 9.64 -13.67
C PHE A 145 2.56 9.61 -14.70
N ALA A 146 3.81 9.43 -14.25
CA ALA A 146 4.96 9.31 -15.14
C ALA A 146 4.83 8.09 -16.09
N LEU A 147 4.42 6.94 -15.58
CA LEU A 147 4.28 5.70 -16.36
C LEU A 147 3.24 5.81 -17.48
N TYR A 148 2.07 6.37 -17.19
CA TYR A 148 0.93 6.33 -18.12
C TYR A 148 0.85 7.54 -19.05
N PHE A 149 1.43 8.69 -18.70
CA PHE A 149 1.30 9.92 -19.48
C PHE A 149 2.58 10.37 -20.19
N PHE A 150 3.76 9.83 -19.82
CA PHE A 150 5.01 10.13 -20.51
C PHE A 150 5.50 8.93 -21.34
N PRO A 151 6.23 9.19 -22.44
CA PRO A 151 6.84 8.12 -23.23
C PRO A 151 8.06 7.56 -22.47
N VAL A 152 7.83 6.56 -21.63
CA VAL A 152 8.88 5.88 -20.87
C VAL A 152 9.15 4.48 -21.41
N ASP A 153 10.42 4.06 -21.37
CA ASP A 153 10.83 2.69 -21.62
C ASP A 153 10.33 1.79 -20.47
N LEU A 154 9.38 0.89 -20.78
CA LEU A 154 8.73 0.03 -19.80
C LEU A 154 9.72 -0.87 -19.05
N VAL A 155 10.76 -1.37 -19.72
CA VAL A 155 11.74 -2.28 -19.10
C VAL A 155 12.56 -1.51 -18.07
N LYS A 156 13.07 -0.33 -18.45
CA LYS A 156 13.82 0.53 -17.52
C LYS A 156 12.95 1.01 -16.37
N TYR A 157 11.69 1.34 -16.67
CA TYR A 157 10.74 1.79 -15.65
C TYR A 157 10.37 0.68 -14.68
N PHE A 158 10.26 -0.56 -15.13
CA PHE A 158 10.02 -1.71 -14.26
C PHE A 158 11.14 -1.88 -13.22
N TYR A 159 12.40 -1.80 -13.64
CA TYR A 159 13.54 -1.85 -12.71
C TYR A 159 13.54 -0.69 -11.73
N PHE A 160 13.15 0.51 -12.19
CA PHE A 160 12.96 1.67 -11.31
C PHE A 160 11.87 1.42 -10.26
N ILE A 161 10.70 0.89 -10.65
CA ILE A 161 9.62 0.54 -9.71
C ILE A 161 10.09 -0.52 -8.70
N ILE A 162 10.77 -1.57 -9.15
CA ILE A 162 11.34 -2.59 -8.26
C ILE A 162 12.25 -1.94 -7.22
N GLY A 163 13.18 -1.10 -7.68
CA GLY A 163 14.08 -0.36 -6.80
C GLY A 163 13.32 0.50 -5.78
N MET A 164 12.28 1.20 -6.22
CA MET A 164 11.42 2.02 -5.36
C MET A 164 10.65 1.19 -4.32
N VAL A 165 10.08 0.05 -4.70
CA VAL A 165 9.34 -0.84 -3.78
C VAL A 165 10.28 -1.47 -2.76
N ILE A 166 11.47 -1.93 -3.19
CA ILE A 166 12.49 -2.49 -2.29
C ILE A 166 12.98 -1.41 -1.32
N PHE A 167 13.28 -0.21 -1.82
CA PHE A 167 13.70 0.91 -0.99
C PHE A 167 12.63 1.28 0.03
N SER A 168 11.36 1.38 -0.39
CA SER A 168 10.22 1.64 0.50
C SER A 168 10.11 0.57 1.59
N PHE A 169 10.25 -0.72 1.23
CA PHE A 169 10.23 -1.82 2.19
C PHE A 169 11.33 -1.68 3.26
N PHE A 170 12.57 -1.39 2.85
CA PHE A 170 13.67 -1.18 3.80
C PHE A 170 13.44 0.05 4.68
N LEU A 171 13.05 1.17 4.08
CA LEU A 171 12.78 2.42 4.79
C LEU A 171 11.69 2.24 5.86
N LYS A 172 10.60 1.54 5.52
CA LYS A 172 9.52 1.22 6.46
C LYS A 172 10.03 0.45 7.68
N ASN A 173 10.83 -0.59 7.46
CA ASN A 173 11.36 -1.41 8.55
C ASN A 173 12.36 -0.63 9.41
N LEU A 174 13.19 0.24 8.79
CA LEU A 174 14.06 1.15 9.54
C LEU A 174 13.25 2.10 10.42
N ILE A 175 12.18 2.71 9.88
CA ILE A 175 11.29 3.58 10.65
C ILE A 175 10.69 2.82 11.84
N TYR A 176 10.23 1.57 11.67
CA TYR A 176 9.69 0.78 12.77
C TYR A 176 10.72 0.44 13.86
N ILE A 177 11.98 0.24 13.49
CA ILE A 177 13.06 -0.08 14.43
C ILE A 177 13.50 1.16 15.21
N PHE A 178 13.61 2.31 14.54
CA PHE A 178 14.14 3.55 15.11
C PHE A 178 13.07 4.53 15.62
N HIS A 179 11.79 4.15 15.60
CA HIS A 179 10.75 5.03 16.12
C HIS A 179 10.89 5.21 17.65
N ASN A 180 10.72 6.45 18.12
CA ASN A 180 10.87 6.78 19.54
C ASN A 180 9.87 6.06 20.45
N GLN A 181 8.68 5.72 19.94
CA GLN A 181 7.71 4.91 20.66
C GLN A 181 7.95 3.42 20.37
N SER A 182 7.78 2.55 21.38
CA SER A 182 7.92 1.10 21.26
C SER A 182 6.77 0.49 20.44
N ILE A 183 6.82 0.66 19.12
CA ILE A 183 5.81 0.16 18.18
C ILE A 183 5.96 -1.34 17.96
N LEU A 184 7.19 -1.83 17.90
CA LEU A 184 7.49 -3.26 17.84
C LEU A 184 7.43 -3.88 19.25
N PRO A 185 7.19 -5.20 19.36
CA PRO A 185 7.21 -5.89 20.64
C PRO A 185 8.53 -5.68 21.38
N GLU A 186 8.53 -5.57 22.71
CA GLU A 186 9.73 -5.22 23.48
C GLU A 186 10.84 -6.27 23.36
N LYS A 187 10.48 -7.56 23.44
CA LYS A 187 11.43 -8.68 23.36
C LYS A 187 12.00 -8.81 21.95
N ARG A 188 13.34 -8.84 21.84
CA ARG A 188 14.07 -8.96 20.56
C ARG A 188 13.59 -10.13 19.69
N TYR A 189 13.32 -11.29 20.30
CA TYR A 189 12.81 -12.47 19.61
C TYR A 189 11.51 -12.18 18.84
N TYR A 190 10.55 -11.51 19.48
CA TYR A 190 9.27 -11.17 18.83
C TYR A 190 9.42 -10.10 17.75
N LYS A 191 10.39 -9.17 17.87
CA LYS A 191 10.72 -8.23 16.79
C LYS A 191 11.18 -8.96 15.54
N PHE A 192 12.12 -9.90 15.71
CA PHE A 192 12.64 -10.71 14.61
C PHE A 192 11.54 -11.55 13.98
N LEU A 193 10.74 -12.23 14.81
CA LEU A 193 9.62 -13.04 14.36
C LEU A 193 8.65 -12.20 13.52
N TYR A 194 8.22 -11.03 14.03
CA TYR A 194 7.35 -10.11 13.30
C TYR A 194 7.92 -9.70 11.93
N ILE A 195 9.18 -9.27 11.87
CA ILE A 195 9.79 -8.82 10.61
C ILE A 195 9.88 -9.99 9.61
N CYS A 196 10.35 -11.15 10.05
CA CYS A 196 10.54 -12.29 9.15
C CYS A 196 9.20 -12.87 8.68
N THR A 197 8.26 -13.14 9.58
CA THR A 197 7.03 -13.87 9.23
C THR A 197 5.90 -12.99 8.73
N LEU A 198 5.82 -11.72 9.16
CA LEU A 198 4.70 -10.83 8.80
C LEU A 198 5.10 -9.72 7.82
N GLN A 199 6.39 -9.49 7.58
CA GLN A 199 6.86 -8.53 6.58
C GLN A 199 7.55 -9.21 5.40
N ILE A 200 8.64 -9.94 5.62
CA ILE A 200 9.49 -10.48 4.53
C ILE A 200 8.80 -11.62 3.79
N VAL A 201 8.44 -12.71 4.50
CA VAL A 201 7.86 -13.90 3.87
C VAL A 201 6.59 -13.58 3.08
N PRO A 202 5.61 -12.83 3.62
CA PRO A 202 4.39 -12.51 2.90
C PRO A 202 4.68 -11.68 1.64
N PHE A 203 5.63 -10.73 1.70
CA PHE A 203 6.02 -9.94 0.53
C PHE A 203 6.61 -10.81 -0.58
N LEU A 204 7.45 -11.80 -0.25
CA LEU A 204 7.99 -12.75 -1.22
C LEU A 204 6.90 -13.64 -1.83
N VAL A 205 5.92 -14.07 -1.03
CA VAL A 205 4.76 -14.84 -1.51
C VAL A 205 3.93 -14.02 -2.49
N LEU A 206 3.63 -12.76 -2.16
CA LEU A 206 2.92 -11.84 -3.04
C LEU A 206 3.69 -11.62 -4.36
N TRP A 207 5.00 -11.41 -4.28
CA TRP A 207 5.83 -11.22 -5.47
C TRP A 207 5.78 -12.45 -6.38
N LYS A 208 5.95 -13.64 -5.80
CA LYS A 208 5.82 -14.90 -6.53
C LYS A 208 4.43 -15.03 -7.16
N PHE A 209 3.37 -14.72 -6.42
CA PHE A 209 1.99 -14.83 -6.91
C PHE A 209 1.67 -13.88 -8.07
N LEU A 210 2.28 -12.69 -8.10
CA LEU A 210 2.04 -11.71 -9.16
C LEU A 210 2.85 -11.95 -10.44
N PHE A 211 4.05 -12.55 -10.33
CA PHE A 211 5.01 -12.61 -11.43
C PHE A 211 5.43 -14.03 -11.86
N TYR A 212 4.94 -15.09 -11.20
CA TYR A 212 5.32 -16.49 -11.46
C TYR A 212 4.10 -17.41 -11.47
#